data_AF-A0A3M6SA39-F1
#
_entry.id   AF-A0A3M6SA39-F1
#
_cell.length_a   1.000
_cell.length_b   1.000
_cell.length_c   1.000
_cell.angle_alpha   90.00
_cell.angle_beta   90.00
_cell.angle_gamma   90.00
#
_symmetry.space_group_name_H-M   'P 1'
#
loop_
_entity.id
_entity.type
_entity.pdbx_description
1 polymer ?
#
loop_
_entity_poly.entity_id
_entity_poly.type
_entity_poly.pdbx_seq_one_letter_code
_entity_poly.pdbx_strand_id
1 'polypeptide(L)' 'MKIEAIMIMTPKLRKDLYAAFLGCKRISPIKRTRKRQIAKAKHMMAWHDHTSYEWSQWWHKTARKPKRWK' A
#
# COMPACT_ATOMS: atom_id res chain seq x y z
N MET A 1 8.22 35.98 -16.42
CA MET A 1 7.95 36.34 -15.00
C MET A 1 7.26 35.22 -14.20
N LYS A 2 5.96 34.89 -14.39
CA LYS A 2 5.29 33.84 -13.57
C LYS A 2 5.82 32.41 -13.82
N ILE A 3 6.16 32.09 -15.07
CA ILE A 3 6.60 30.73 -15.47
C ILE A 3 8.04 30.47 -15.00
N GLU A 4 8.91 31.47 -15.05
CA GLU A 4 10.31 31.37 -14.61
C GLU A 4 10.44 31.18 -13.10
N ALA A 5 9.61 31.86 -12.30
CA ALA A 5 9.58 31.67 -10.84
C ALA A 5 9.13 30.24 -10.44
N ILE A 6 8.26 29.61 -11.24
CA ILE A 6 7.86 28.21 -11.05
C ILE A 6 9.02 27.26 -11.41
N MET A 7 9.82 27.58 -12.43
CA MET A 7 11.00 26.80 -12.82
C MET A 7 12.16 26.91 -11.81
N ILE A 8 12.41 28.09 -11.23
CA ILE A 8 13.49 28.30 -10.24
C ILE A 8 13.22 27.51 -8.95
N MET A 9 11.96 27.39 -8.57
CA MET A 9 11.54 26.62 -7.40
C MET A 9 11.42 25.14 -7.75
N THR A 10 12.54 24.40 -7.63
CA THR A 10 12.49 22.93 -7.75
C THR A 10 11.39 22.37 -6.83
N PRO A 11 10.66 21.32 -7.25
CA PRO A 11 9.59 20.73 -6.44
C PRO A 11 10.10 20.19 -5.09
N LYS A 12 11.41 20.04 -4.94
CA LYS A 12 12.07 19.74 -3.68
C LYS A 12 12.11 20.97 -2.77
N LEU A 13 12.60 22.11 -3.27
CA LEU A 13 12.65 23.39 -2.55
C LEU A 13 11.27 23.82 -2.03
N ARG A 14 10.23 23.72 -2.89
CA ARG A 14 8.86 24.07 -2.50
C ARG A 14 8.34 23.24 -1.32
N LYS A 15 8.67 21.95 -1.29
CA LYS A 15 8.29 21.04 -0.21
C LYS A 15 9.07 21.30 1.07
N ASP A 16 10.33 21.69 0.95
CA ASP A 16 11.19 22.02 2.09
C ASP A 16 10.76 23.36 2.73
N LEU A 17 10.42 24.37 1.92
CA LEU A 17 9.84 25.64 2.40
C LEU A 17 8.50 25.43 3.10
N TYR A 18 7.61 24.62 2.54
CA TYR A 18 6.31 24.32 3.15
C TYR A 18 6.46 23.57 4.49
N ALA A 19 7.43 22.64 4.56
CA ALA A 19 7.74 21.93 5.80
C ALA A 19 8.31 22.88 6.88
N ALA A 20 9.20 23.80 6.49
CA ALA A 20 9.74 24.83 7.37
C ALA A 20 8.64 25.81 7.86
N PHE A 21 7.76 26.25 6.97
CA PHE A 21 6.62 27.15 7.29
C PHE A 21 5.66 26.51 8.30
N LEU A 22 5.36 25.22 8.15
CA LEU A 22 4.50 24.48 9.07
C LEU A 22 5.22 24.02 10.35
N GLY A 23 6.49 24.37 10.55
CA GLY A 23 7.30 23.90 11.69
C GLY A 23 7.49 22.38 11.74
N CYS A 24 7.23 21.68 10.64
CA CYS A 24 7.22 20.23 10.58
C CYS A 24 8.47 19.71 9.87
N LYS A 25 9.22 18.78 10.49
CA LYS A 25 10.30 18.09 9.77
C LYS A 25 9.73 17.15 8.71
N ARG A 26 10.32 17.20 7.51
CA ARG A 26 10.00 16.28 6.41
C ARG A 26 10.14 14.84 6.91
N ILE A 27 9.15 13.98 6.62
CA ILE A 27 9.18 12.57 7.03
C ILE A 27 10.45 11.94 6.47
N SER A 28 11.29 11.39 7.36
CA SER A 28 12.56 10.78 6.97
C SER A 28 12.33 9.65 5.95
N PRO A 29 13.26 9.44 4.99
CA PRO A 29 13.14 8.38 3.99
C PRO A 29 12.85 7.01 4.63
N ILE A 30 13.52 6.69 5.74
CA ILE A 30 13.33 5.46 6.52
C ILE A 30 11.88 5.31 7.00
N LYS A 31 11.30 6.36 7.59
CA LYS A 31 9.90 6.35 8.05
C LYS A 31 8.93 6.16 6.89
N ARG A 32 9.22 6.74 5.71
CA ARG A 32 8.39 6.59 4.50
C ARG A 32 8.44 5.18 3.94
N THR A 33 9.63 4.58 3.86
CA THR A 33 9.82 3.19 3.41
C THR A 33 9.09 2.22 4.35
N ARG A 34 9.20 2.41 5.67
CA ARG A 34 8.46 1.60 6.66
C ARG A 34 6.95 1.67 6.46
N LYS A 35 6.39 2.87 6.25
CA LYS A 35 4.95 3.04 5.99
C LYS A 35 4.51 2.31 4.71
N ARG A 36 5.32 2.34 3.65
CA ARG A 36 5.05 1.62 2.40
C ARG A 36 5.09 0.10 2.58
N GLN A 37 6.07 -0.41 3.32
CA GLN A 37 6.15 -1.85 3.62
C GLN A 37 4.94 -2.34 4.40
N ILE A 38 4.51 -1.60 5.43
CA ILE A 38 3.31 -1.93 6.21
C ILE A 38 2.06 -1.91 5.30
N ALA A 39 1.91 -0.90 4.45
CA ALA A 39 0.79 -0.83 3.51
C ALA A 39 0.78 -2.01 2.52
N LYS A 40 1.96 -2.38 1.98
CA LYS A 40 2.11 -3.55 1.10
C LYS A 40 1.75 -4.84 1.83
N ALA A 41 2.20 -5.02 3.07
CA ALA A 41 1.88 -6.18 3.89
C ALA A 41 0.36 -6.28 4.16
N LYS A 42 -0.27 -5.18 4.56
CA LYS A 42 -1.74 -5.12 4.74
C LYS A 42 -2.50 -5.47 3.47
N HIS A 43 -2.06 -4.94 2.34
CA HIS A 43 -2.64 -5.26 1.04
C HIS A 43 -2.48 -6.76 0.75
N MET A 44 -1.28 -7.33 0.92
CA MET A 44 -1.08 -8.77 0.70
C MET A 44 -1.95 -9.63 1.61
N MET A 45 -2.04 -9.31 2.91
CA MET A 45 -2.94 -10.02 3.83
C MET A 45 -4.41 -9.96 3.39
N ALA A 46 -4.91 -8.78 3.04
CA ALA A 46 -6.28 -8.62 2.58
C ALA A 46 -6.59 -9.44 1.32
N TRP A 47 -5.64 -9.57 0.39
CA TRP A 47 -5.82 -10.42 -0.80
C TRP A 47 -5.80 -11.91 -0.47
N HIS A 48 -5.01 -12.33 0.52
CA HIS A 48 -4.94 -13.72 0.96
C HIS A 48 -6.21 -14.17 1.70
N ASP A 49 -6.85 -13.29 2.47
CA ASP A 49 -8.08 -13.64 3.20
C ASP A 49 -9.27 -13.88 2.24
N HIS A 50 -9.38 -13.09 1.17
CA HIS A 50 -10.44 -13.26 0.17
C HIS A 50 -10.22 -14.45 -0.77
N THR A 51 -8.97 -14.74 -1.16
CA THR A 51 -8.69 -15.86 -2.07
C THR A 51 -8.70 -17.22 -1.37
N SER A 52 -8.34 -17.29 -0.09
CA SER A 52 -8.28 -18.56 0.65
C SER A 52 -9.65 -19.10 1.06
N TYR A 53 -10.55 -18.23 1.54
CA TYR A 53 -11.89 -18.66 1.96
C TYR A 53 -12.70 -19.20 0.77
N GLU A 54 -12.78 -18.45 -0.32
CA GLU A 54 -13.54 -18.87 -1.50
C GLU A 54 -12.94 -20.12 -2.15
N TRP A 55 -11.61 -20.24 -2.22
CA TRP A 55 -10.94 -21.43 -2.75
C TRP A 55 -11.15 -22.67 -1.87
N SER A 56 -11.12 -22.51 -0.55
CA SER A 56 -11.43 -23.57 0.41
C SER A 56 -12.91 -24.01 0.32
N GLN A 57 -13.84 -23.05 0.20
CA GLN A 57 -15.27 -23.34 -0.01
C GLN A 57 -15.52 -24.04 -1.35
N TRP A 58 -14.85 -23.60 -2.42
CA TRP A 58 -14.92 -24.24 -3.73
C TRP A 58 -14.37 -25.67 -3.69
N TRP A 59 -13.26 -25.91 -2.99
CA TRP A 59 -12.71 -27.25 -2.81
C TRP A 59 -13.66 -28.17 -2.04
N HIS A 60 -14.24 -27.71 -0.93
CA HIS A 60 -15.22 -28.49 -0.17
C HIS A 60 -16.48 -28.82 -0.98
N LYS A 61 -16.90 -27.92 -1.88
CA LYS A 61 -18.05 -28.13 -2.77
C LYS A 61 -17.75 -29.08 -3.94
N THR A 62 -16.53 -29.00 -4.48
CA THR A 62 -16.10 -29.75 -5.68
C THR A 62 -15.55 -31.14 -5.33
N ALA A 63 -15.04 -31.32 -4.11
CA ALA A 63 -14.63 -32.62 -3.60
C ALA A 63 -15.85 -33.54 -3.45
N ARG A 64 -16.08 -34.37 -4.47
CA ARG A 64 -17.05 -35.48 -4.38
C ARG A 64 -16.65 -36.35 -3.18
N LYS A 65 -17.54 -36.44 -2.18
CA LYS A 65 -17.38 -37.41 -1.09
C LYS A 65 -17.13 -38.79 -1.73
N PRO A 66 -16.11 -39.54 -1.29
CA PRO A 66 -15.85 -40.86 -1.84
C PRO A 66 -17.13 -41.69 -1.72
N LYS A 67 -17.48 -42.39 -2.82
CA LYS A 67 -18.68 -43.21 -2.92
C LYS A 67 -18.65 -44.20 -1.76
N ARG A 68 -19.49 -43.98 -0.75
CA ARG A 68 -19.62 -44.92 0.37
C ARG A 68 -20.20 -46.19 -0.20
N TRP A 69 -19.41 -47.26 -0.20
CA TRP A 69 -19.86 -48.58 -0.58
C TRP A 69 -20.92 -48.98 0.46
N LYS A 70 -22.12 -49.32 -0.03
CA LYS A 70 -23.24 -49.81 0.78
C LYS A 70 -23.20 -51.33 0.81
#